data_AF-A0A2G6IMI7-F1
#
_entry.id   AF-A0A2G6IMI7-F1
#
_cell.length_a   1.000
_cell.length_b   1.000
_cell.length_c   1.000
_cell.angle_alpha   90.00
_cell.angle_beta   90.00
_cell.angle_gamma   90.00
#
_symmetry.space_group_name_H-M   'P 1'
#
loop_
_entity.id
_entity.type
_entity.pdbx_description
1 polymer ?
#
loop_
_entity_poly.entity_id
_entity_poly.type
_entity_poly.pdbx_seq_one_letter_code
_entity_poly.pdbx_strand_id
1 'polypeptide(L)'
;MIRIDNEVITRFDMKERIAFLTALGAPGDVRSLASEQLQNELIQLRLARQAGVTATEEQIVAGMEEFAARGTLSLEQLQEYLAQRGISPQTFRDFISAGVIWREYVRAELIPTVSISQADIDAAMAEAEPEPGVKVLLSEIVLPAPDPASRKASKARAERLRSLDAAGFADAARRMSISLSRNSRRARAGGWQGVAHRGNPGRCAPVFAA
;
A
#
# COMPACT_ATOMS: atom_id res chain seq x y z
N MET A 1 -33.14 -7.04 -0.11
CA MET A 1 -33.05 -8.14 -1.07
C MET A 1 -32.59 -7.51 -2.35
N ILE A 2 -31.47 -7.96 -2.89
CA ILE A 2 -30.93 -7.46 -4.15
C ILE A 2 -31.15 -8.59 -5.16
N ARG A 3 -31.63 -8.25 -6.36
CA ARG A 3 -31.87 -9.22 -7.43
C ARG A 3 -30.93 -8.89 -8.58
N ILE A 4 -30.24 -9.91 -9.07
CA ILE A 4 -29.46 -9.83 -10.30
C ILE A 4 -30.00 -10.92 -11.21
N ASP A 5 -30.69 -10.51 -12.27
CA ASP A 5 -31.40 -11.39 -13.19
C ASP A 5 -32.34 -12.36 -12.43
N ASN A 6 -32.04 -13.65 -12.43
CA ASN A 6 -32.83 -14.69 -11.75
C ASN A 6 -32.25 -15.14 -10.40
N GLU A 7 -31.10 -14.59 -9.97
CA GLU A 7 -30.46 -14.91 -8.70
C GLU A 7 -30.71 -13.81 -7.66
N VAL A 8 -30.70 -14.19 -6.39
CA VAL A 8 -31.15 -13.32 -5.29
C VAL A 8 -30.13 -13.32 -4.16
N ILE A 9 -29.70 -12.13 -3.77
CA ILE A 9 -28.93 -11.89 -2.55
C ILE A 9 -29.93 -11.61 -1.44
N THR A 10 -29.95 -12.51 -0.45
CA THR A 10 -30.88 -12.48 0.67
C THR A 10 -30.41 -11.48 1.74
N ARG A 11 -31.29 -11.22 2.73
CA ARG A 11 -30.90 -10.45 3.92
C ARG A 11 -29.89 -11.21 4.79
N PHE A 12 -29.92 -12.54 4.72
CA PHE A 12 -29.02 -13.40 5.47
C PHE A 12 -27.59 -13.29 4.92
N ASP A 13 -27.42 -13.40 3.59
CA ASP A 13 -26.10 -13.27 2.94
C ASP A 13 -25.46 -11.92 3.24
N MET A 14 -26.26 -10.86 3.19
CA MET A 14 -25.82 -9.51 3.55
C MET A 14 -25.36 -9.44 5.02
N LYS A 15 -26.10 -10.04 5.94
CA LYS A 15 -25.75 -10.06 7.37
C LYS A 15 -24.45 -10.82 7.61
N GLU A 16 -24.32 -12.01 7.02
CA GLU A 16 -23.13 -12.85 7.13
C GLU A 16 -21.90 -12.16 6.54
N ARG A 17 -22.02 -11.57 5.33
CA ARG A 17 -20.92 -10.85 4.68
C ARG A 17 -20.49 -9.62 5.47
N ILE A 18 -21.44 -8.85 6.02
CA ILE A 18 -21.12 -7.70 6.89
C ILE A 18 -20.37 -8.17 8.14
N ALA A 19 -20.85 -9.23 8.81
CA ALA A 19 -20.18 -9.78 9.99
C ALA A 19 -18.76 -10.24 9.67
N PHE A 20 -18.60 -10.95 8.55
CA PHE A 20 -17.30 -11.42 8.05
C PHE A 20 -16.34 -10.26 7.77
N LEU A 21 -16.75 -9.26 6.98
CA LEU A 21 -15.91 -8.11 6.66
C LEU A 21 -15.58 -7.26 7.88
N THR A 22 -16.52 -7.14 8.82
CA THR A 22 -16.28 -6.46 10.11
C THR A 22 -15.23 -7.21 10.93
N ALA A 23 -15.30 -8.55 10.98
CA ALA A 23 -14.31 -9.37 11.67
C ALA A 23 -12.92 -9.22 11.06
N LEU A 24 -12.81 -9.05 9.74
CA LEU A 24 -11.54 -8.85 9.05
C LEU A 24 -11.02 -7.41 9.14
N GLY A 25 -11.75 -6.48 9.77
CA GLY A 25 -11.35 -5.08 9.85
C GLY A 25 -11.35 -4.36 8.49
N ALA A 26 -12.28 -4.72 7.60
CA ALA A 26 -12.38 -4.10 6.28
C ALA A 26 -12.58 -2.56 6.41
N PRO A 27 -11.86 -1.75 5.61
CA PRO A 27 -11.95 -0.31 5.70
C PRO A 27 -13.25 0.23 5.07
N GLY A 28 -13.68 1.42 5.50
CA GLY A 28 -14.79 2.15 4.88
C GLY A 28 -16.18 1.67 5.28
N ASP A 29 -17.17 1.88 4.40
CA ASP A 29 -18.55 1.43 4.61
C ASP A 29 -18.67 -0.07 4.29
N VAL A 30 -18.60 -0.88 5.35
CA VAL A 30 -18.71 -2.35 5.27
C VAL A 30 -20.02 -2.80 4.62
N ARG A 31 -21.12 -2.06 4.79
CA ARG A 31 -22.41 -2.43 4.19
C ARG A 31 -22.40 -2.25 2.68
N SER A 32 -21.84 -1.13 2.22
CA SER A 32 -21.65 -0.88 0.78
C SER A 32 -20.70 -1.92 0.18
N LEU A 33 -19.57 -2.17 0.84
CA LEU A 33 -18.58 -3.17 0.40
C LEU A 33 -19.18 -4.59 0.34
N ALA A 34 -19.94 -5.00 1.35
CA ALA A 34 -20.62 -6.30 1.36
C ALA A 34 -21.59 -6.43 0.18
N SER A 35 -22.36 -5.37 -0.10
CA SER A 35 -23.29 -5.33 -1.23
C SER A 35 -22.57 -5.47 -2.56
N GLU A 36 -21.48 -4.74 -2.75
CA GLU A 36 -20.68 -4.79 -3.98
C GLU A 36 -20.05 -6.18 -4.18
N GLN A 37 -19.42 -6.74 -3.14
CA GLN A 37 -18.79 -8.06 -3.21
C GLN A 37 -19.79 -9.16 -3.53
N LEU A 38 -20.95 -9.20 -2.86
CA LEU A 38 -21.96 -10.23 -3.11
C LEU A 38 -22.55 -10.12 -4.53
N GLN A 39 -22.73 -8.90 -5.05
CA GLN A 39 -23.20 -8.69 -6.42
C GLN A 39 -22.18 -9.18 -7.45
N ASN A 40 -20.91 -8.84 -7.26
CA ASN A 40 -19.83 -9.29 -8.14
C ASN A 40 -19.66 -10.81 -8.07
N GLU A 41 -19.66 -11.38 -6.86
CA GLU A 41 -19.57 -12.82 -6.60
C GLU A 41 -20.68 -13.59 -7.33
N LEU A 42 -21.92 -13.12 -7.23
CA LEU A 42 -23.07 -13.71 -7.91
C LEU A 42 -22.88 -13.71 -9.44
N ILE A 43 -22.46 -12.58 -10.02
CA ILE A 43 -22.20 -12.49 -11.47
C ILE A 43 -21.07 -13.42 -11.89
N GLN A 44 -19.97 -13.45 -11.15
CA GLN A 44 -18.79 -14.26 -11.43
C GLN A 44 -19.09 -15.76 -11.35
N LEU A 45 -19.76 -16.20 -10.28
CA LEU A 45 -20.17 -17.59 -10.10
C LEU A 45 -21.13 -18.05 -11.20
N ARG A 46 -22.03 -17.17 -11.64
CA ARG A 46 -22.92 -17.47 -12.76
C ARG A 46 -22.15 -17.69 -14.06
N LEU A 47 -21.20 -16.81 -14.39
CA LEU A 47 -20.37 -16.94 -15.59
C LEU A 47 -19.54 -18.23 -15.54
N ALA A 48 -18.91 -18.51 -14.40
CA ALA A 48 -18.16 -19.75 -14.21
C ALA A 48 -19.03 -21.00 -14.39
N ARG A 49 -20.25 -21.00 -13.83
CA ARG A 49 -21.21 -22.09 -13.99
C ARG A 49 -21.62 -22.29 -15.46
N GLN A 50 -21.82 -21.20 -16.21
CA GLN A 50 -22.14 -21.26 -17.64
C GLN A 50 -20.98 -21.84 -18.47
N ALA A 51 -19.74 -21.55 -18.09
CA ALA A 51 -18.54 -22.12 -18.71
C ALA A 51 -18.18 -23.53 -18.20
N GLY A 52 -18.94 -24.09 -17.26
CA GLY A 52 -18.65 -25.40 -16.65
C GLY A 52 -17.39 -25.40 -15.76
N VAL A 53 -16.95 -24.23 -15.30
CA VAL A 53 -15.77 -24.07 -14.45
C VAL A 53 -16.16 -24.26 -12.98
N THR A 54 -15.44 -25.12 -12.28
CA THR A 54 -15.62 -25.42 -10.85
C THR A 54 -14.27 -25.50 -10.14
N ALA A 55 -14.27 -25.39 -8.82
CA ALA A 55 -13.09 -25.63 -7.99
C ALA A 55 -13.17 -26.99 -7.29
N THR A 56 -12.04 -27.69 -7.17
CA THR A 56 -11.92 -28.92 -6.37
C THR A 56 -11.82 -28.60 -4.88
N GLU A 57 -12.04 -29.59 -4.02
CA GLU A 57 -11.89 -29.39 -2.57
C GLU A 57 -10.47 -28.95 -2.22
N GLU A 58 -9.46 -29.57 -2.85
CA GLU A 58 -8.05 -29.27 -2.62
C GLU A 58 -7.72 -27.82 -2.98
N GLN A 59 -8.29 -27.30 -4.08
CA GLN A 59 -8.11 -25.90 -4.48
C GLN A 59 -8.78 -24.93 -3.50
N ILE A 60 -9.94 -25.30 -2.95
CA ILE A 60 -10.65 -24.49 -1.95
C ILE A 60 -9.84 -24.46 -0.65
N VAL A 61 -9.38 -25.61 -0.16
CA VAL A 61 -8.54 -25.72 1.05
C VAL A 61 -7.25 -24.93 0.88
N ALA A 62 -6.54 -25.09 -0.24
CA ALA A 62 -5.34 -24.31 -0.53
C ALA A 62 -5.63 -22.79 -0.54
N GLY A 63 -6.75 -22.37 -1.13
CA GLY A 63 -7.19 -20.98 -1.11
C GLY A 63 -7.48 -20.46 0.30
N MET A 64 -8.01 -21.32 1.20
CA MET A 64 -8.29 -20.96 2.59
C MET A 64 -6.99 -20.81 3.39
N GLU A 65 -6.03 -21.71 3.19
CA GLU A 65 -4.69 -21.65 3.79
C GLU A 65 -3.92 -20.40 3.34
N GLU A 66 -3.90 -20.13 2.03
CA GLU A 66 -3.31 -18.91 1.47
C GLU A 66 -3.92 -17.64 2.05
N PHE A 67 -5.25 -17.62 2.24
CA PHE A 67 -5.94 -16.49 2.82
C PHE A 67 -5.54 -16.27 4.28
N ALA A 68 -5.51 -17.34 5.08
CA ALA A 68 -5.08 -17.28 6.48
C ALA A 68 -3.63 -16.79 6.60
N ALA A 69 -2.74 -17.28 5.74
CA ALA A 69 -1.33 -16.91 5.72
C ALA A 69 -1.09 -15.41 5.49
N ARG A 70 -1.98 -14.71 4.76
CA ARG A 70 -1.89 -13.24 4.58
C ARG A 70 -2.08 -12.48 5.88
N GLY A 71 -2.88 -13.03 6.80
CA GLY A 71 -3.05 -12.53 8.16
C GLY A 71 -1.96 -13.02 9.12
N THR A 72 -0.97 -13.76 8.65
CA THR A 72 0.03 -14.46 9.50
C THR A 72 -0.63 -15.45 10.48
N LEU A 73 -1.73 -16.08 10.06
CA LEU A 73 -2.47 -17.08 10.84
C LEU A 73 -2.43 -18.44 10.13
N SER A 74 -2.53 -19.53 10.89
CA SER A 74 -2.91 -20.84 10.33
C SER A 74 -4.39 -20.87 9.98
N LEU A 75 -4.80 -21.84 9.16
CA LEU A 75 -6.20 -22.04 8.80
C LEU A 75 -7.07 -22.25 10.05
N GLU A 76 -6.63 -23.08 10.99
CA GLU A 76 -7.33 -23.37 12.23
C GLU A 76 -7.46 -22.12 13.10
N GLN A 77 -6.39 -21.33 13.22
CA GLN A 77 -6.39 -20.08 13.99
C GLN A 77 -7.38 -19.06 13.42
N LEU A 78 -7.44 -18.93 12.09
CA LEU A 78 -8.40 -18.05 11.44
C LEU A 78 -9.84 -18.55 11.65
N GLN A 79 -10.07 -19.86 11.49
CA GLN A 79 -11.40 -20.43 11.72
C GLN A 79 -11.87 -20.22 13.16
N GLU A 80 -11.01 -20.42 14.14
CA GLU A 80 -11.32 -20.15 15.55
C GLU A 80 -11.60 -18.66 15.79
N TYR A 81 -10.79 -17.76 15.21
CA TYR A 81 -10.99 -16.32 15.28
C TYR A 81 -12.36 -15.88 14.73
N LEU A 82 -12.79 -16.47 13.60
CA LEU A 82 -14.08 -16.21 12.98
C LEU A 82 -15.24 -16.82 13.78
N ALA A 83 -15.06 -18.04 14.30
CA ALA A 83 -16.05 -18.73 15.12
C ALA A 83 -16.36 -17.95 16.41
N GLN A 84 -15.34 -17.38 17.07
CA GLN A 84 -15.52 -16.51 18.25
C GLN A 84 -16.37 -15.26 17.97
N ARG A 85 -16.53 -14.87 16.69
CA ARG A 85 -17.36 -13.75 16.24
C ARG A 85 -18.71 -14.19 15.67
N GLY A 86 -19.04 -15.47 15.80
CA GLY A 86 -20.31 -16.04 15.35
C GLY A 86 -20.41 -16.22 13.83
N ILE A 87 -19.28 -16.22 13.12
CA ILE A 87 -19.24 -16.46 11.67
C ILE A 87 -19.09 -17.95 11.43
N SER A 88 -19.94 -18.50 10.56
CA SER A 88 -19.88 -19.93 10.24
C SER A 88 -18.63 -20.28 9.40
N PRO A 89 -18.02 -21.46 9.59
CA PRO A 89 -16.96 -21.94 8.71
C PRO A 89 -17.39 -22.01 7.24
N GLN A 90 -18.68 -22.28 7.00
CA GLN A 90 -19.26 -22.30 5.66
C GLN A 90 -19.21 -20.92 5.01
N THR A 91 -19.52 -19.84 5.73
CA THR A 91 -19.45 -18.46 5.23
C THR A 91 -18.04 -18.12 4.73
N PHE A 92 -17.01 -18.56 5.47
CA PHE A 92 -15.62 -18.39 5.05
C PHE A 92 -15.28 -19.24 3.83
N ARG A 93 -15.67 -20.52 3.85
CA ARG A 93 -15.43 -21.45 2.73
C ARG A 93 -16.09 -20.96 1.44
N ASP A 94 -17.33 -20.48 1.49
CA ASP A 94 -18.08 -19.99 0.34
C ASP A 94 -17.39 -18.76 -0.28
N PHE A 95 -16.96 -17.81 0.56
CA PHE A 95 -16.19 -16.64 0.11
C PHE A 95 -14.91 -17.03 -0.63
N ILE A 96 -14.14 -17.97 -0.09
CA ILE A 96 -12.91 -18.44 -0.72
C ILE A 96 -13.23 -19.20 -2.01
N SER A 97 -14.23 -20.08 -1.98
CA SER A 97 -14.66 -20.87 -3.13
C SER A 97 -15.01 -19.98 -4.32
N ALA A 98 -15.78 -18.90 -4.09
CA ALA A 98 -16.10 -17.94 -5.13
C ALA A 98 -14.85 -17.29 -5.75
N GLY A 99 -13.90 -16.86 -4.92
CA GLY A 99 -12.64 -16.29 -5.39
C GLY A 99 -11.77 -17.29 -6.15
N VAL A 100 -11.75 -18.56 -5.74
CA VAL A 100 -11.03 -19.65 -6.43
C VAL A 100 -11.67 -19.93 -7.79
N ILE A 101 -12.99 -20.15 -7.82
CA ILE A 101 -13.76 -20.41 -9.06
C ILE A 101 -13.56 -19.27 -10.06
N TRP A 102 -13.58 -18.01 -9.60
CA TRP A 102 -13.35 -16.87 -10.49
C TRP A 102 -11.94 -16.87 -11.08
N ARG A 103 -10.90 -17.18 -10.29
CA ARG A 103 -9.53 -17.29 -10.83
C ARG A 103 -9.42 -18.39 -11.88
N GLU A 104 -10.05 -19.52 -11.66
CA GLU A 104 -10.09 -20.61 -12.64
C GLU A 104 -10.84 -20.20 -13.91
N TYR A 105 -11.95 -19.46 -13.79
CA TYR A 105 -12.67 -18.92 -14.93
C TYR A 105 -11.80 -17.94 -15.74
N VAL A 106 -11.12 -17.00 -15.07
CA VAL A 106 -10.20 -16.06 -15.73
C VAL A 106 -9.11 -16.83 -16.48
N ARG A 107 -8.53 -17.86 -15.86
CA ARG A 107 -7.48 -18.69 -16.49
C ARG A 107 -7.99 -19.45 -17.71
N ALA A 108 -9.17 -20.05 -17.62
CA ALA A 108 -9.72 -20.88 -18.68
C ALA A 108 -10.28 -20.05 -19.85
N GLU A 109 -11.02 -18.97 -19.55
CA GLU A 109 -11.81 -18.25 -20.54
C GLU A 109 -11.18 -16.94 -20.98
N LEU A 110 -10.53 -16.19 -20.08
CA LEU A 110 -10.04 -14.85 -20.40
C LEU A 110 -8.58 -14.83 -20.85
N ILE A 111 -7.68 -15.55 -20.17
CA ILE A 111 -6.25 -15.56 -20.54
C ILE A 111 -6.03 -15.92 -22.01
N PRO A 112 -6.69 -16.95 -22.60
CA PRO A 112 -6.49 -17.29 -24.01
C PRO A 112 -6.91 -16.19 -24.99
N THR A 113 -7.77 -15.25 -24.57
CA THR A 113 -8.25 -14.14 -25.40
C THR A 113 -7.31 -12.94 -25.40
N VAL A 114 -6.34 -12.90 -24.49
CA VAL A 114 -5.39 -11.79 -24.37
C VAL A 114 -4.24 -11.99 -25.36
N SER A 115 -4.03 -10.99 -26.22
CA SER A 115 -2.85 -10.87 -27.07
C SER A 115 -2.12 -9.58 -26.71
N ILE A 116 -0.83 -9.68 -26.38
CA ILE A 116 0.03 -8.53 -26.03
C ILE A 116 0.94 -8.26 -27.23
N SER A 117 0.86 -7.05 -27.79
CA SER A 117 1.71 -6.66 -28.91
C SER A 117 3.06 -6.11 -28.43
N GLN A 118 4.07 -6.13 -29.31
CA GLN A 118 5.35 -5.50 -29.00
C GLN A 118 5.21 -3.99 -28.71
N ALA A 119 4.29 -3.32 -29.40
CA ALA A 119 4.02 -1.90 -29.18
C ALA A 119 3.46 -1.62 -27.77
N ASP A 120 2.64 -2.53 -27.21
CA ASP A 120 2.14 -2.41 -25.84
C ASP A 120 3.27 -2.57 -24.82
N ILE A 121 4.21 -3.49 -25.09
CA ILE A 121 5.41 -3.69 -24.26
C ILE A 121 6.29 -2.45 -24.29
N ASP A 122 6.58 -1.92 -25.48
CA ASP A 122 7.45 -0.76 -25.65
C ASP A 122 6.85 0.49 -24.98
N ALA A 123 5.53 0.69 -25.10
CA ALA A 123 4.82 1.76 -24.42
C ALA A 123 4.88 1.63 -22.89
N ALA A 124 4.65 0.44 -22.34
CA ALA A 124 4.72 0.19 -20.91
C ALA A 124 6.15 0.39 -20.36
N MET A 125 7.18 0.00 -21.13
CA MET A 125 8.58 0.22 -20.76
C MET A 125 8.95 1.70 -20.75
N ALA A 126 8.45 2.49 -21.71
CA ALA A 126 8.67 3.94 -21.75
C ALA A 126 8.00 4.67 -20.58
N GLU A 127 6.81 4.24 -20.15
CA GLU A 127 6.13 4.79 -18.96
C GLU A 127 6.83 4.37 -17.65
N ALA A 128 7.46 3.19 -17.63
CA ALA A 128 8.17 2.68 -16.48
C ALA A 128 9.56 3.31 -16.28
N GLU A 129 10.10 4.08 -17.24
CA GLU A 129 11.32 4.85 -17.01
C GLU A 129 11.04 5.96 -15.99
N PRO A 130 11.58 5.89 -14.76
CA PRO A 130 11.39 6.96 -13.79
C PRO A 130 12.03 8.22 -14.38
N GLU A 131 11.28 9.33 -14.42
CA GLU A 131 11.89 10.64 -14.66
C GLU A 131 13.14 10.72 -13.77
N PRO A 132 14.32 11.06 -14.30
CA PRO A 132 15.55 11.07 -13.53
C PRO A 132 15.38 12.03 -12.36
N GLY A 133 15.03 11.47 -11.20
CA GLY A 133 14.73 12.24 -10.00
C GLY A 133 15.94 13.09 -9.69
N VAL A 134 15.72 14.39 -9.48
CA VAL A 134 16.80 15.32 -9.17
C VAL A 134 17.51 14.82 -7.92
N LYS A 135 18.75 14.39 -8.09
CA LYS A 135 19.60 14.00 -6.98
C LYS A 135 20.37 15.25 -6.54
N VAL A 136 20.33 15.58 -5.25
CA VAL A 136 21.07 16.71 -4.69
C VAL A 136 22.03 16.25 -3.60
N LEU A 137 23.14 16.98 -3.47
CA LEU A 137 24.06 16.84 -2.33
C LEU A 137 23.59 17.78 -1.23
N LEU A 138 23.11 17.21 -0.13
CA LEU A 138 22.58 17.96 0.99
C LEU A 138 23.62 18.06 2.13
N SER A 139 23.77 19.25 2.71
CA SER A 139 24.61 19.51 3.88
C SER A 139 23.77 20.05 5.03
N GLU A 140 24.04 19.61 6.27
CA GLU A 140 23.25 19.95 7.46
C GLU A 140 24.10 20.60 8.57
N ILE A 141 23.46 21.40 9.43
CA ILE A 141 24.03 21.91 10.69
C ILE A 141 23.00 21.67 11.80
N VAL A 142 23.27 20.69 12.66
CA VAL A 142 22.46 20.44 13.86
C VAL A 142 22.96 21.31 15.02
N LEU A 143 22.08 22.11 15.64
CA LEU A 143 22.39 22.98 16.78
C LEU A 143 21.78 22.42 18.09
N PRO A 144 22.44 22.61 19.25
CA PRO A 144 21.92 22.13 20.54
C PRO A 144 20.69 22.93 20.99
N ALA A 145 19.68 22.24 21.54
CA ALA A 145 18.50 22.90 22.14
C ALA A 145 17.94 22.16 23.38
N PRO A 146 18.77 21.81 24.38
CA PRO A 146 18.33 21.04 25.55
C PRO A 146 17.32 21.77 26.46
N ASP A 147 17.27 23.10 26.42
CA ASP A 147 16.43 23.93 27.30
C ASP A 147 15.85 25.15 26.54
N PRO A 148 14.85 25.87 27.11
CA PRO A 148 14.23 27.01 26.43
C PRO A 148 15.18 28.15 26.05
N ALA A 149 16.22 28.42 26.86
CA ALA A 149 17.17 29.48 26.59
C ALA A 149 18.13 29.08 25.46
N SER A 150 18.65 27.85 25.47
CA SER A 150 19.46 27.33 24.37
C SER A 150 18.69 27.19 23.06
N ARG A 151 17.39 26.84 23.09
CA ARG A 151 16.53 26.84 21.90
C ARG A 151 16.38 28.23 21.28
N LYS A 152 16.17 29.26 22.10
CA LYS A 152 16.09 30.66 21.63
C LYS A 152 17.41 31.11 21.00
N ALA A 153 18.54 30.78 21.63
CA ALA A 153 19.86 31.10 21.12
C ALA A 153 20.17 30.36 19.80
N SER A 154 19.85 29.07 19.71
CA SER A 154 20.04 28.25 18.52
C SER A 154 19.16 28.71 17.36
N LYS A 155 17.91 29.12 17.61
CA LYS A 155 17.05 29.71 16.58
C LYS A 155 17.64 31.01 16.02
N ALA A 156 18.08 31.92 16.89
CA ALA A 156 18.74 33.16 16.46
C ALA A 156 20.05 32.91 15.69
N ARG A 157 20.71 31.78 15.95
CA ARG A 157 21.93 31.37 15.25
C ARG A 157 21.61 30.73 13.90
N ALA A 158 20.58 29.89 13.82
CA ALA A 158 20.10 29.31 12.57
C ALA A 158 19.75 30.39 11.55
N GLU A 159 19.07 31.46 11.95
CA GLU A 159 18.75 32.57 11.04
C GLU A 159 19.99 33.25 10.45
N ARG A 160 21.08 33.38 11.23
CA ARG A 160 22.35 33.92 10.72
C ARG A 160 23.08 32.96 9.79
N LEU A 161 22.90 31.65 9.96
CA LEU A 161 23.53 30.64 9.11
C LEU A 161 22.87 30.56 7.73
N ARG A 162 21.61 30.99 7.59
CA ARG A 162 20.87 30.98 6.31
C ARG A 162 21.45 31.92 5.25
N SER A 163 22.17 32.96 5.66
CA SER A 163 22.77 33.93 4.75
C SER A 163 24.23 33.64 4.41
N LEU A 164 24.79 32.52 4.88
CA LEU A 164 26.15 32.12 4.55
C LEU A 164 26.20 31.52 3.14
N ASP A 165 27.34 31.71 2.48
CA ASP A 165 27.68 30.99 1.27
C ASP A 165 28.10 29.53 1.59
N ALA A 166 28.36 28.73 0.57
CA ALA A 166 28.68 27.32 0.75
C ALA A 166 29.96 27.11 1.60
N ALA A 167 30.97 27.95 1.43
CA ALA A 167 32.21 27.87 2.19
C ALA A 167 32.00 28.25 3.67
N GLY A 168 31.26 29.33 3.94
CA GLY A 168 30.88 29.76 5.27
C GLY A 168 29.99 28.74 5.98
N PHE A 169 29.05 28.13 5.26
CA PHE A 169 28.19 27.07 5.79
C PHE A 169 29.00 25.83 6.17
N ALA A 170 29.93 25.39 5.31
CA ALA A 170 30.81 24.27 5.60
C ALA A 170 31.73 24.53 6.81
N ASP A 171 32.23 25.76 6.98
CA ASP A 171 33.02 26.12 8.15
C ASP A 171 32.17 26.14 9.43
N ALA A 172 30.97 26.72 9.37
CA ALA A 172 30.03 26.73 10.48
C ALA A 172 29.61 25.31 10.89
N ALA A 173 29.37 24.42 9.93
CA ALA A 173 29.05 23.01 10.19
C ALA A 173 30.15 22.32 11.01
N ARG A 174 31.42 22.53 10.64
CA ARG A 174 32.58 21.96 11.36
C ARG A 174 32.70 22.48 12.79
N ARG A 175 32.49 23.79 12.98
CA ARG A 175 32.71 24.44 14.28
C ARG A 175 31.54 24.27 15.25
N MET A 176 30.32 24.23 14.74
CA MET A 176 29.12 24.46 15.55
C MET A 176 28.12 23.32 15.51
N SER A 177 28.20 22.42 14.53
CA SER A 177 27.25 21.31 14.50
C SER A 177 27.52 20.33 15.64
N ILE A 178 26.47 19.69 16.13
CA ILE A 178 26.56 18.56 17.07
C ILE A 178 26.27 17.21 16.38
N SER A 179 26.08 17.19 15.05
CA SER A 179 25.83 15.96 14.30
C SER A 179 27.07 15.07 14.20
N LEU A 180 26.85 13.76 14.05
CA LEU A 180 27.92 12.78 13.77
C LEU A 180 28.58 13.02 12.40
N SER A 181 27.90 13.74 11.49
CA SER A 181 28.40 14.12 10.17
C SER A 181 29.53 15.17 10.23
N ARG A 182 29.68 15.89 11.35
CA ARG A 182 30.67 16.96 11.60
C ARG A 182 32.12 16.66 11.23
N ASN A 183 32.56 15.41 11.41
CA ASN A 183 33.95 14.99 11.17
C ASN A 183 34.09 13.81 10.19
N SER A 184 32.99 13.45 9.53
CA SER A 184 32.98 12.32 8.61
C SER A 184 33.44 12.75 7.22
N ARG A 185 34.22 11.92 6.53
CA ARG A 185 34.43 12.06 5.06
C ARG A 185 33.11 12.07 4.28
N ARG A 186 31.99 11.65 4.90
CA ARG A 186 30.61 11.79 4.41
C ARG A 186 30.10 13.25 4.34
N ALA A 187 30.74 14.21 5.01
CA ALA A 187 30.47 15.63 4.77
C ALA A 187 31.07 16.13 3.45
N ARG A 188 32.07 15.43 2.88
CA ARG A 188 32.62 15.72 1.54
C ARG A 188 31.84 15.04 0.41
N ALA A 189 30.96 14.10 0.76
CA ALA A 189 30.10 13.40 -0.15
C ALA A 189 28.74 13.27 0.53
N GLY A 190 27.93 14.33 0.44
CA GLY A 190 26.51 14.23 0.78
C GLY A 190 25.96 12.96 0.15
N GLY A 191 25.32 12.11 0.95
CA GLY A 191 24.65 10.96 0.37
C GLY A 191 23.62 11.49 -0.63
N TRP A 192 23.62 10.98 -1.86
CA TRP A 192 22.60 11.32 -2.83
C TRP A 192 21.24 11.03 -2.21
N GLN A 193 20.45 12.07 -1.97
CA GLN A 193 19.07 11.94 -1.54
C GLN A 193 18.17 12.32 -2.72
N GLY A 194 17.21 11.45 -3.04
CA GLY A 194 16.20 11.75 -4.04
C GLY A 194 15.24 12.80 -3.49
N VAL A 195 15.03 13.88 -4.24
CA VAL A 195 14.05 14.90 -3.90
C VAL A 195 12.78 14.63 -4.70
N ALA A 196 11.70 14.22 -4.03
CA ALA A 196 10.39 14.12 -4.68
C ALA A 196 9.87 15.52 -4.98
N HIS A 197 10.03 15.98 -6.22
CA HIS A 197 9.51 17.29 -6.66
C HIS A 197 8.00 17.19 -6.88
N ARG A 198 7.21 17.79 -5.98
CA ARG A 198 5.88 18.32 -6.33
C ARG A 198 5.97 19.84 -6.36
N GLY A 199 6.39 20.41 -7.49
CA GLY A 199 6.31 21.85 -7.72
C GLY A 199 7.38 22.45 -8.65
N ASN A 200 6.90 23.04 -9.75
CA ASN A 200 7.43 24.10 -10.62
C ASN A 200 8.97 24.35 -10.66
N PRO A 201 9.66 24.20 -11.81
CA PRO A 201 11.13 24.26 -11.96
C PRO A 201 11.80 25.64 -11.81
N GLY A 202 11.14 26.62 -11.19
CA GLY A 202 11.59 28.02 -11.19
C GLY A 202 12.30 28.53 -9.94
N ARG A 203 12.33 27.80 -8.80
CA ARG A 203 12.89 28.33 -7.54
C ARG A 203 13.48 27.22 -6.66
N CYS A 204 14.79 27.04 -6.72
CA CYS A 204 15.52 26.32 -5.66
C CYS A 204 15.50 27.19 -4.40
N ALA A 205 14.69 26.81 -3.42
CA ALA A 205 14.80 27.32 -2.06
C ALA A 205 14.75 26.13 -1.08
N PRO A 206 15.91 25.62 -0.62
CA PRO A 206 15.93 24.65 0.46
C PRO A 206 15.68 25.40 1.78
N VAL A 207 14.56 25.12 2.43
CA VAL A 207 14.31 25.51 3.82
C VAL A 207 14.23 24.23 4.63
N PHE A 208 15.24 24.00 5.46
CA PHE A 208 15.29 22.84 6.35
C PHE A 208 14.33 22.96 7.53
N ALA A 209 13.90 21.79 7.98
CA ALA A 209 12.93 21.50 9.01
C ALA A 209 13.21 22.17 10.36
N ALA A 210 12.12 22.58 11.01
CA ALA A 210 12.06 23.00 12.41
C ALA A 210 12.06 21.79 13.35
#